data_AF-A0A672YWF2-F1
#
_entry.id   AF-A0A672YWF2-F1
#
_cell.length_a   1.000
_cell.length_b   1.000
_cell.length_c   1.000
_cell.angle_alpha   90.00
_cell.angle_beta   90.00
_cell.angle_gamma   90.00
#
_symmetry.space_group_name_H-M   'P 1'
#
loop_
_entity.id
_entity.type
_entity.pdbx_description
1 polymer ?
#
loop_
_entity_poly.entity_id
_entity_poly.type
_entity_poly.pdbx_seq_one_letter_code
_entity_poly.pdbx_strand_id
1 'polypeptide(L)'
;MLLTVSMCPPSDDPVVKPVVGVYRAASTALDGKISLMCVASGMFPPEVRFSWKRQKDNGTEEDLPHAQGEQLEVQESGRRTSIRTIHQNHNSSYKY
;
A
#
# COMPACT_ATOMS: atom_id res chain seq x y z
N MET A 1 -8.70 -3.20 4.28
CA MET A 1 -7.38 -2.58 4.54
C MET A 1 -7.38 -1.31 3.72
N LEU A 2 -6.96 -0.19 4.30
CA LEU A 2 -6.98 1.10 3.62
C LEU A 2 -5.56 1.46 3.22
N LEU A 3 -5.40 1.80 1.94
CA LEU A 3 -4.16 2.31 1.40
C LEU A 3 -4.35 3.79 1.12
N THR A 4 -3.40 4.60 1.59
CA THR A 4 -3.31 6.00 1.22
C THR A 4 -2.01 6.22 0.46
N VAL A 5 -2.13 6.88 -0.69
CA VAL A 5 -0.98 7.32 -1.50
C VAL A 5 -0.90 8.83 -1.38
N SER A 6 0.14 9.33 -0.73
CA SER A 6 0.37 10.77 -0.57
C SER A 6 1.51 11.24 -1.46
N MET A 7 1.31 12.37 -2.13
CA MET A 7 2.32 12.99 -2.99
C MET A 7 3.12 14.02 -2.19
N CYS A 8 4.43 14.06 -2.39
CA CYS A 8 5.30 15.13 -1.87
C CYS A 8 5.94 15.87 -3.05
N PRO A 9 5.25 16.86 -3.65
CA PRO A 9 5.84 17.64 -4.73
C PRO A 9 6.94 18.58 -4.19
N PRO A 10 8.05 18.78 -4.92
CA PRO A 10 8.88 19.96 -4.76
C PRO A 10 8.06 21.21 -5.08
N SER A 11 8.41 22.33 -4.45
CA SER A 11 7.72 23.61 -4.61
C SER A 11 7.65 24.02 -6.09
N ASP A 12 6.45 24.43 -6.54
CA ASP A 12 6.07 24.89 -7.90
C ASP A 12 6.03 23.85 -9.05
N ASP A 13 6.27 22.56 -8.81
CA ASP A 13 6.11 21.55 -9.86
C ASP A 13 4.63 21.25 -10.18
N PRO A 14 4.27 21.02 -11.47
CA PRO A 14 2.92 20.55 -11.82
C PRO A 14 2.64 19.20 -11.16
N VAL A 15 1.45 19.02 -10.59
CA VAL A 15 1.09 17.80 -9.86
C VAL A 15 0.03 17.01 -10.62
N VAL A 16 0.38 15.78 -11.02
CA VAL A 16 -0.56 14.81 -11.63
C VAL A 16 -0.80 13.68 -10.64
N LYS A 17 -2.05 13.53 -10.19
CA LYS A 17 -2.43 12.49 -9.22
C LYS A 17 -2.22 11.08 -9.79
N PRO A 18 -1.70 10.14 -8.99
CA PRO A 18 -1.49 8.77 -9.43
C PRO A 18 -2.80 8.03 -9.66
N VAL A 19 -2.79 7.14 -10.66
CA VAL A 19 -3.73 6.02 -10.76
C VAL A 19 -3.18 4.89 -9.88
N VAL A 20 -4.01 4.40 -8.95
CA VAL A 20 -3.62 3.41 -7.94
C VAL A 20 -4.38 2.11 -8.16
N GLY A 21 -3.65 0.99 -8.23
CA GLY A 21 -4.20 -0.36 -8.24
C GLY A 21 -3.67 -1.18 -7.07
N VAL A 22 -4.55 -1.93 -6.41
CA VAL A 22 -4.19 -2.84 -5.31
C VAL A 22 -4.50 -4.28 -5.72
N TYR A 23 -3.52 -5.15 -5.57
CA TYR A 23 -3.57 -6.54 -5.98
C TYR A 23 -3.10 -7.45 -4.85
N ARG A 24 -3.65 -8.68 -4.78
CA ARG A 24 -3.03 -9.74 -3.99
C ARG A 24 -1.82 -10.26 -4.74
N ALA A 25 -0.68 -10.38 -4.06
CA ALA A 25 0.47 -11.07 -4.63
C ALA A 25 0.13 -12.56 -4.77
N ALA A 26 0.64 -13.20 -5.83
CA ALA A 26 0.28 -14.57 -6.19
C ALA A 26 0.69 -15.63 -5.15
N SER A 27 1.61 -15.32 -4.24
CA SER A 27 2.08 -16.24 -3.21
C SER A 27 1.32 -16.00 -1.90
N THR A 28 0.48 -16.95 -1.48
CA THR A 28 0.14 -17.10 -0.07
C THR A 28 1.35 -17.70 0.63
N ALA A 29 1.92 -17.01 1.63
CA ALA A 29 2.95 -17.63 2.43
C ALA A 29 2.34 -18.84 3.16
N LEU A 30 3.12 -19.91 3.30
CA LEU A 30 2.69 -21.17 3.92
C LEU A 30 2.25 -21.01 5.40
N ASP A 31 2.42 -19.83 5.98
CA ASP A 31 2.11 -19.51 7.39
C ASP A 31 0.82 -18.69 7.58
N GLY A 32 -0.03 -18.56 6.55
CA GLY A 32 -1.26 -17.77 6.65
C GLY A 32 -1.04 -16.25 6.51
N LYS A 33 0.14 -15.80 6.05
CA LYS A 33 0.33 -14.42 5.60
C LYS A 33 -0.16 -14.24 4.17
N ILE A 34 -0.70 -13.05 3.91
CA ILE A 34 -0.94 -12.54 2.56
C ILE A 34 -0.04 -11.37 2.28
N SER A 35 0.38 -11.25 1.03
CA SER A 35 1.07 -10.07 0.54
C SER A 35 0.15 -9.29 -0.38
N LEU A 36 0.08 -7.98 -0.16
CA LEU A 36 -0.67 -7.03 -0.96
C LEU A 36 0.32 -6.16 -1.72
N MET A 37 0.07 -5.96 -3.00
CA MET A 37 0.87 -5.16 -3.90
C MET A 37 0.06 -3.95 -4.35
N CYS A 38 0.53 -2.76 -4.02
CA CYS A 38 0.01 -1.50 -4.54
C CYS A 38 0.91 -1.01 -5.66
N VAL A 39 0.33 -0.63 -6.80
CA VAL A 39 1.03 0.03 -7.90
C VAL A 39 0.41 1.42 -8.09
N ALA A 40 1.23 2.46 -7.96
CA ALA A 40 0.89 3.82 -8.34
C ALA A 40 1.59 4.16 -9.66
N SER A 41 0.85 4.73 -10.61
CA SER A 41 1.37 5.07 -11.96
C SER A 41 0.70 6.33 -12.52
N GLY A 42 1.23 6.83 -13.64
CA GLY A 42 0.63 7.98 -14.36
C GLY A 42 0.67 9.28 -13.56
N MET A 43 1.72 9.47 -12.76
CA MET A 43 1.85 10.59 -11.83
C MET A 43 3.08 11.44 -12.13
N PHE A 44 3.04 12.69 -11.70
CA PHE A 44 4.20 13.58 -11.72
C PHE A 44 4.12 14.53 -10.51
N PRO A 45 5.22 14.72 -9.76
CA PRO A 45 6.45 13.94 -9.80
C PRO A 45 6.23 12.47 -9.40
N PRO A 46 7.13 11.53 -9.75
CA PRO A 46 6.99 10.11 -9.41
C PRO A 46 7.21 9.78 -7.91
N GLU A 47 7.33 10.81 -7.09
CA GLU A 47 7.64 10.73 -5.67
C GLU A 47 6.35 10.68 -4.83
N VAL A 48 6.03 9.49 -4.32
CA VAL A 48 4.86 9.25 -3.47
C VAL A 48 5.22 8.40 -2.27
N ARG A 49 4.46 8.56 -1.19
CA ARG A 49 4.55 7.75 0.02
C ARG A 49 3.32 6.86 0.13
N PHE A 50 3.55 5.60 0.47
CA PHE A 50 2.49 4.65 0.77
C PHE A 50 2.31 4.56 2.27
N SER A 51 1.07 4.75 2.73
CA SER A 51 0.69 4.43 4.10
C SER A 51 -0.45 3.42 4.10
N TRP A 52 -0.31 2.43 4.97
CA TRP A 52 -1.22 1.29 5.06
C TRP A 52 -1.89 1.30 6.43
N LYS A 53 -3.22 1.29 6.42
CA LYS A 53 -4.04 1.22 7.63
C LYS A 53 -4.87 -0.05 7.67
N ARG A 54 -4.97 -0.65 8.84
CA ARG A 54 -5.93 -1.72 9.11
C ARG A 54 -7.23 -1.08 9.55
N GLN A 55 -8.31 -1.44 8.87
CA GLN A 55 -9.65 -1.17 9.36
C GLN A 55 -10.08 -2.36 10.21
N LYS A 56 -10.42 -2.10 11.48
CA LYS A 56 -11.02 -3.08 12.38
C LYS A 56 -12.51 -3.26 12.07
N ASP A 57 -13.09 -4.34 12.57
CA ASP A 57 -14.51 -4.68 12.34
C ASP A 57 -15.48 -3.61 12.88
N ASN A 58 -15.05 -2.83 13.88
CA ASN A 58 -15.79 -1.70 14.43
C ASN A 58 -15.64 -0.40 13.60
N GLY A 59 -14.97 -0.46 12.44
CA GLY A 59 -14.73 0.67 11.56
C GLY A 59 -13.53 1.55 11.97
N THR A 60 -12.88 1.29 13.10
CA THR A 60 -11.70 2.06 13.53
C THR A 60 -10.52 1.77 12.62
N GLU A 61 -9.87 2.83 12.13
CA GLU A 61 -8.63 2.74 11.37
C GLU A 61 -7.43 2.81 12.31
N GLU A 62 -6.51 1.84 12.19
CA GLU A 62 -5.23 1.86 12.88
C GLU A 62 -4.11 1.84 11.85
N ASP A 63 -3.14 2.75 12.01
CA ASP A 63 -1.89 2.67 11.26
C ASP A 63 -1.25 1.33 11.55
N LEU A 64 -0.91 0.60 10.49
CA LEU A 64 -0.22 -0.66 10.65
C LEU A 64 1.26 -0.34 10.91
N PRO A 65 1.77 -0.57 12.14
CA PRO A 65 3.15 -0.21 12.45
C PRO A 65 4.10 -0.95 11.51
N HIS A 66 5.21 -0.30 11.16
CA HIS A 66 6.23 -0.84 10.25
C HIS A 66 6.75 -2.22 10.71
N ALA A 67 6.69 -2.50 12.01
CA ALA A 67 7.08 -3.77 12.63
C ALA A 67 6.09 -4.93 12.44
N GLN A 68 4.84 -4.68 12.02
CA GLN A 68 3.80 -5.73 11.91
C GLN A 68 3.67 -6.30 10.49
N GLY A 69 4.64 -6.02 9.60
CA GLY A 69 4.69 -6.58 8.26
C GLY A 69 5.89 -6.07 7.46
N GLU A 70 6.51 -6.95 6.67
CA GLU A 70 7.59 -6.58 5.74
C GLU A 70 7.02 -5.67 4.64
N GLN A 71 7.67 -4.53 4.40
CA GLN A 71 7.33 -3.58 3.34
C GLN A 71 8.51 -3.43 2.38
N LEU A 72 8.26 -3.69 1.09
CA LEU A 72 9.20 -3.44 0.01
C LEU A 72 8.64 -2.35 -0.89
N GLU A 73 9.45 -1.34 -1.19
CA GLU A 73 9.10 -0.29 -2.16
C GLU A 73 10.05 -0.34 -3.35
N VAL A 74 9.48 -0.26 -4.55
CA VAL A 74 10.22 -0.28 -5.82
C VAL A 74 9.75 0.90 -6.66
N GLN A 75 10.69 1.60 -7.29
CA GLN A 75 10.41 2.66 -8.27
C GLN A 75 11.00 2.25 -9.62
N GLU A 76 10.17 2.18 -10.65
CA GLU A 76 10.58 1.76 -12.00
C GLU A 76 9.79 2.54 -13.04
N SER A 77 10.49 3.17 -13.99
CA SER A 77 9.89 3.80 -15.18
C SER A 77 8.67 4.70 -14.90
N GLY A 78 8.75 5.54 -13.85
CA GLY A 78 7.65 6.45 -13.44
C GLY A 78 6.49 5.78 -12.69
N ARG A 79 6.65 4.52 -12.30
CA ARG A 79 5.75 3.79 -11.39
C ARG A 79 6.41 3.60 -10.05
N ARG A 80 5.62 3.63 -8.99
CA ARG A 80 6.07 3.28 -7.65
C ARG A 80 5.17 2.17 -7.10
N THR A 81 5.78 1.13 -6.57
CA THR A 81 5.10 -0.07 -6.10
C THR A 81 5.43 -0.30 -4.64
N SER A 82 4.45 -0.64 -3.82
CA SER A 82 4.63 -1.04 -2.43
C SER A 82 4.05 -2.44 -2.22
N ILE A 83 4.86 -3.37 -1.74
CA ILE A 83 4.44 -4.71 -1.37
C ILE A 83 4.45 -4.80 0.16
N ARG A 84 3.31 -5.16 0.74
CA ARG A 84 3.13 -5.32 2.18
C ARG A 84 2.70 -6.74 2.50
N THR A 85 3.47 -7.47 3.29
CA THR A 85 3.08 -8.77 3.84
C THR A 85 2.40 -8.58 5.19
N ILE A 86 1.20 -9.16 5.37
CA ILE A 86 0.42 -9.11 6.61
C ILE A 86 -0.03 -10.50 7.03
N HIS A 87 -0.11 -10.73 8.34
CA HIS A 87 -0.68 -11.96 8.88
C HIS A 87 -2.20 -11.92 8.77
N GLN A 88 -2.82 -12.91 8.10
CA GLN A 88 -4.28 -13.05 8.19
C GLN A 88 -4.61 -13.55 9.59
N ASN A 89 -5.32 -12.76 10.39
CA ASN A 89 -5.99 -13.30 11.56
C ASN A 89 -7.42 -13.70 11.15
N HIS A 90 -7.93 -14.79 11.68
CA HIS A 90 -9.23 -15.39 11.32
C HIS A 90 -10.45 -14.46 11.45
N ASN A 91 -10.29 -13.27 12.05
CA ASN A 91 -11.37 -12.31 12.26
C ASN A 91 -11.37 -11.11 11.29
N SER A 92 -10.33 -10.92 10.47
CA SER A 92 -10.23 -9.71 9.63
C SER A 92 -10.64 -9.99 8.18
N SER A 93 -11.86 -9.56 7.81
CA SER A 93 -12.29 -9.53 6.41
C SER A 93 -11.68 -8.30 5.73
N TYR A 94 -10.59 -8.51 4.97
CA TYR A 94 -9.97 -7.42 4.22
C TYR A 94 -10.77 -7.14 2.94
N LYS A 95 -11.56 -6.07 2.93
CA LYS A 95 -12.02 -5.44 1.69
C LYS A 95 -10.89 -4.59 1.11
N TYR A 96 -10.68 -4.72 -0.20
CA TYR A 96 -9.69 -4.02 -1.01
C TYR A 96 -10.36 -3.46 -2.25
#